data_AF-A0A661MMV2-F1
#
_entry.id   AF-A0A661MMV2-F1
#
_cell.length_a   1.000
_cell.length_b   1.000
_cell.length_c   1.000
_cell.angle_alpha   90.00
_cell.angle_beta   90.00
_cell.angle_gamma   90.00
#
_symmetry.space_group_name_H-M   'P 1'
#
loop_
_entity.id
_entity.type
_entity.pdbx_description
1 polymer ?
#
loop_
_entity_poly.entity_id
_entity_poly.type
_entity_poly.pdbx_seq_one_letter_code
_entity_poly.pdbx_strand_id
1 'polypeptide(L)'
;MAGGSPRAYDLSAARPDGWFEQVLEQSEDFEKAAELIGRSTLGLALIAGARIVSLTASPHSESPTTVEFSIGEDPTVRQVPLSEFRETIGQSLLTPLQSWSLPDDADAEALQAHIGGRYMLEAALFQVEPLELRADLGLSEITLQFNEVRHVLGLDDFRDVLDERVRSELGIGRQNDNAIDLAIVDQAEDANAHGNWGATVAMLNPWLTSISMLLRTGEAEGLSEDVHGRLSVSLDLLGTAYANMGELDAANEVLRLGIQWAGESGKAGGLFLALGRASAASEKHGEAIGLLRRAIRLGAEERDALPLLAQSLGARDQVLAAMVCSERARELGADVAESEAVVADLQARLGEAWPRFQAWMSAPE
;
A
#
# COMPACT_ATOMS: atom_id res chain seq x y z
N MET A 1 42.72 -29.89 0.18
CA MET A 1 42.11 -28.56 -0.07
C MET A 1 41.90 -27.96 1.31
N ALA A 2 42.84 -27.12 1.76
CA ALA A 2 42.80 -26.53 3.10
C ALA A 2 41.67 -25.50 3.14
N GLY A 3 40.61 -25.79 3.90
CA GLY A 3 39.61 -24.78 4.25
C GLY A 3 40.25 -23.76 5.17
N GLY A 4 40.62 -22.61 4.61
CA GLY A 4 41.04 -21.46 5.42
C GLY A 4 39.86 -20.99 6.24
N SER A 5 40.09 -20.68 7.52
CA SER A 5 39.06 -20.09 8.36
C SER A 5 38.58 -18.75 7.77
N PRO A 6 37.28 -18.40 7.92
CA PRO A 6 36.75 -17.12 7.46
C PRO A 6 37.60 -15.98 8.06
N ARG A 7 38.00 -15.03 7.21
CA ARG A 7 38.83 -13.90 7.64
C ARG A 7 37.94 -12.81 8.20
N ALA A 8 38.17 -12.42 9.44
CA ALA A 8 37.44 -11.35 10.11
C ALA A 8 38.29 -10.08 10.15
N TYR A 9 37.70 -8.96 9.72
CA TYR A 9 38.30 -7.64 9.72
C TYR A 9 37.48 -6.71 10.61
N ASP A 10 38.15 -6.00 11.52
CA ASP A 10 37.54 -4.94 12.33
C ASP A 10 37.31 -3.70 11.46
N LEU A 11 36.08 -3.18 11.47
CA LEU A 11 35.70 -2.02 10.66
C LEU A 11 35.87 -0.68 11.39
N SER A 12 36.25 -0.67 12.67
CA SER A 12 36.36 0.55 13.48
C SER A 12 37.19 1.66 12.83
N ALA A 13 38.32 1.31 12.22
CA ALA A 13 39.19 2.27 11.51
C ALA A 13 38.69 2.67 10.12
N ALA A 14 37.76 1.91 9.55
CA ALA A 14 37.19 2.13 8.23
C ALA A 14 35.86 2.92 8.28
N ARG A 15 35.33 3.22 9.47
CA ARG A 15 34.08 3.97 9.59
C ARG A 15 34.30 5.48 9.44
N PRO A 16 33.48 6.16 8.62
CA PRO A 16 33.48 7.61 8.54
C PRO A 16 32.64 8.24 9.68
N ASP A 17 32.88 7.87 10.94
CA ASP A 17 32.05 8.32 12.06
C ASP A 17 32.09 9.86 12.21
N GLY A 18 30.92 10.50 12.35
CA GLY A 18 30.81 11.94 12.54
C GLY A 18 31.14 12.80 11.31
N TRP A 19 31.29 12.19 10.12
CA TRP A 19 31.64 12.92 8.89
C TRP A 19 30.65 14.04 8.58
N PHE A 20 29.34 13.80 8.80
CA PHE A 20 28.29 14.75 8.44
C PHE A 20 28.27 15.94 9.40
N GLU A 21 28.44 15.69 10.70
CA GLU A 21 28.57 16.74 11.72
C GLU A 21 29.77 17.64 11.43
N GLN A 22 30.92 17.06 11.05
CA GLN A 22 32.10 17.83 10.65
C GLN A 22 31.88 18.70 9.42
N VAL A 23 31.01 18.29 8.48
CA VAL A 23 30.64 19.11 7.32
C VAL A 23 29.70 20.25 7.72
N LEU A 24 28.71 19.97 8.59
CA LEU A 24 27.79 21.00 9.08
C LEU A 24 28.52 22.10 9.86
N GLU A 25 29.51 21.72 10.69
CA GLU A 25 30.33 22.67 11.45
C GLU A 25 31.17 23.63 10.59
N GLN A 26 31.37 23.31 9.29
CA GLN A 26 32.17 24.15 8.39
C GLN A 26 31.43 25.41 7.91
N SER A 27 30.09 25.44 7.94
CA SER A 27 29.32 26.59 7.49
C SER A 27 27.89 26.62 8.04
N GLU A 28 27.47 27.78 8.55
CA GLU A 28 26.07 28.05 8.93
C GLU A 28 25.10 27.84 7.75
N ASP A 29 25.57 27.95 6.50
CA ASP A 29 24.73 27.75 5.33
C ASP A 29 24.32 26.28 5.16
N PHE A 30 25.15 25.33 5.61
CA PHE A 30 24.79 23.92 5.60
C PHE A 30 23.76 23.57 6.66
N GLU A 31 23.81 24.22 7.84
CA GLU A 31 22.78 24.07 8.86
C GLU A 31 21.42 24.57 8.34
N LYS A 32 21.39 25.77 7.75
CA LYS A 32 20.16 26.32 7.13
C LYS A 32 19.66 25.45 6.00
N ALA A 33 20.56 24.90 5.17
CA ALA A 33 20.17 23.95 4.14
C ALA A 33 19.55 22.68 4.73
N ALA A 34 20.15 22.13 5.78
CA ALA A 34 19.62 20.95 6.47
C ALA A 34 18.23 21.20 7.09
N GLU A 35 17.98 22.41 7.61
CA GLU A 35 16.65 22.83 8.09
C GLU A 35 15.62 22.92 6.96
N LEU A 36 16.03 23.38 5.77
CA LEU A 36 15.13 23.59 4.62
C LEU A 36 14.77 22.30 3.88
N ILE A 37 15.73 21.41 3.64
CA ILE A 37 15.52 20.20 2.81
C ILE A 37 15.58 18.88 3.61
N GLY A 38 15.95 18.95 4.88
CA GLY A 38 16.15 17.82 5.79
C GLY A 38 17.60 17.34 5.84
N ARG A 39 18.04 16.93 7.04
CA ARG A 39 19.41 16.43 7.30
C ARG A 39 19.78 15.25 6.38
N SER A 40 18.93 14.23 6.30
CA SER A 40 19.16 13.06 5.46
C SER A 40 19.29 13.44 3.98
N THR A 41 18.41 14.31 3.47
CA THR A 41 18.46 14.78 2.08
C THR A 41 19.77 15.48 1.76
N LEU A 42 20.22 16.38 2.66
CA LEU A 42 21.49 17.08 2.48
C LEU A 42 22.68 16.12 2.54
N GLY A 43 22.71 15.20 3.51
CA GLY A 43 23.77 14.20 3.64
C GLY A 43 23.88 13.32 2.39
N LEU A 44 22.75 12.81 1.91
CA LEU A 44 22.69 11.99 0.69
C LEU A 44 23.10 12.79 -0.56
N ALA A 45 22.72 14.07 -0.65
CA ALA A 45 23.17 14.94 -1.74
C ALA A 45 24.71 15.10 -1.74
N LEU A 46 25.32 15.29 -0.57
CA LEU A 46 26.78 15.38 -0.45
C LEU A 46 27.47 14.07 -0.83
N ILE A 47 26.94 12.92 -0.39
CA ILE A 47 27.44 11.59 -0.78
C ILE A 47 27.35 11.40 -2.30
N ALA A 48 26.27 11.88 -2.93
CA ALA A 48 26.08 11.84 -4.38
C ALA A 48 27.00 12.82 -5.14
N GLY A 49 27.79 13.63 -4.44
CA GLY A 49 28.66 14.64 -5.03
C GLY A 49 27.91 15.88 -5.53
N ALA A 50 26.74 16.17 -4.98
CA ALA A 50 25.98 17.37 -5.33
C ALA A 50 26.59 18.63 -4.67
N ARG A 51 26.71 19.69 -5.46
CA ARG A 51 27.11 21.02 -5.01
C ARG A 51 25.90 21.93 -5.11
N ILE A 52 25.27 22.19 -3.97
CA ILE A 52 24.12 23.09 -3.86
C ILE A 52 24.65 24.53 -3.91
N VAL A 53 24.17 25.30 -4.88
CA VAL A 53 24.52 26.71 -5.09
C VAL A 53 23.54 27.60 -4.32
N SER A 54 22.25 27.29 -4.37
CA SER A 54 21.21 28.05 -3.66
C SER A 54 19.98 27.20 -3.34
N LEU A 55 19.25 27.62 -2.30
CA LEU A 55 17.95 27.08 -1.92
C LEU A 55 16.96 28.25 -1.81
N THR A 56 15.87 28.17 -2.55
CA THR A 56 14.82 29.21 -2.53
C THR A 56 13.50 28.61 -2.04
N ALA A 57 13.07 29.03 -0.86
CA ALA A 57 11.73 28.75 -0.34
C ALA A 57 10.75 29.82 -0.85
N SER A 58 9.62 29.42 -1.41
CA SER A 58 8.60 30.32 -1.94
C SER A 58 7.37 30.36 -1.01
N PRO A 59 7.27 31.33 -0.09
CA PRO A 59 6.16 31.39 0.89
C PRO A 59 4.81 31.85 0.34
N HIS A 60 4.72 32.24 -0.95
CA HIS A 60 3.53 32.86 -1.57
C HIS A 60 2.89 32.04 -2.69
N SER A 61 3.29 30.79 -2.88
CA SER A 61 2.73 29.86 -3.87
C SER A 61 2.64 28.47 -3.25
N GLU A 62 1.62 27.68 -3.62
CA GLU A 62 1.48 26.26 -3.29
C GLU A 62 2.57 25.36 -3.93
N SER A 63 3.77 25.89 -4.20
CA SER A 63 4.86 25.25 -4.94
C SER A 63 6.09 25.01 -4.06
N PRO A 64 6.78 23.87 -4.26
CA PRO A 64 7.83 23.36 -3.37
C PRO A 64 9.13 24.18 -3.44
N THR A 65 9.97 24.03 -2.40
CA THR A 65 11.36 24.53 -2.36
C THR A 65 12.08 24.24 -3.67
N THR A 66 12.77 25.24 -4.22
CA THR A 66 13.58 25.11 -5.44
C THR A 66 15.06 25.01 -5.07
N VAL A 67 15.78 24.11 -5.75
CA VAL A 67 17.20 23.82 -5.52
C VAL A 67 18.00 24.14 -6.78
N GLU A 68 19.03 24.96 -6.63
CA GLU A 68 20.05 25.16 -7.67
C GLU A 68 21.29 24.34 -7.33
N PHE A 69 21.70 23.43 -8.22
CA PHE A 69 22.82 22.54 -7.94
C PHE A 69 23.54 22.05 -9.19
N SER A 70 24.75 21.56 -9.00
CA SER A 70 25.50 20.72 -9.95
C SER A 70 25.82 19.38 -9.28
N ILE A 71 26.16 18.33 -10.05
CA ILE A 71 26.45 17.00 -9.50
C ILE A 71 27.68 16.39 -10.17
N GLY A 72 28.56 15.80 -9.36
CA GLY A 72 29.79 15.18 -9.84
C GLY A 72 30.76 16.20 -10.47
N GLU A 73 31.32 15.85 -11.62
CA GLU A 73 32.25 16.70 -12.37
C GLU A 73 31.56 17.64 -13.37
N ASP A 74 30.26 17.48 -13.59
CA ASP A 74 29.50 18.34 -14.52
C ASP A 74 29.27 19.73 -13.88
N PRO A 75 29.84 20.81 -14.43
CA PRO A 75 29.66 22.16 -13.90
C PRO A 75 28.28 22.76 -14.21
N THR A 76 27.42 22.06 -14.94
CA THR A 76 26.10 22.57 -15.34
C THR A 76 25.19 22.71 -14.12
N VAL A 77 24.92 23.96 -13.77
CA VAL A 77 23.97 24.29 -12.69
C VAL A 77 22.55 24.14 -13.23
N ARG A 78 21.76 23.31 -12.54
CA ARG A 78 20.34 23.08 -12.81
C ARG A 78 19.52 23.67 -11.67
N GLN A 79 18.38 24.27 -12.02
CA GLN A 79 17.40 24.76 -11.08
C GLN A 79 16.14 23.89 -11.19
N VAL A 80 15.82 23.16 -10.13
CA VAL A 80 14.74 22.17 -10.12
C VAL A 80 13.94 22.22 -8.82
N PRO A 81 12.67 21.77 -8.81
CA PRO A 81 11.93 21.52 -7.58
C PRO A 81 12.63 20.50 -6.67
N LEU A 82 12.39 20.59 -5.35
CA LEU A 82 12.99 19.66 -4.37
C LEU A 82 12.68 18.19 -4.65
N SER A 83 11.51 17.87 -5.20
CA SER A 83 11.14 16.51 -5.60
C SER A 83 12.05 15.97 -6.71
N GLU A 84 12.25 16.75 -7.78
CA GLU A 84 13.13 16.40 -8.89
C GLU A 84 14.61 16.36 -8.46
N PHE A 85 15.01 17.26 -7.54
CA PHE A 85 16.33 17.19 -6.91
C PHE A 85 16.52 15.86 -6.19
N ARG A 86 15.58 15.45 -5.33
CA ARG A 86 15.61 14.16 -4.61
C ARG A 86 15.72 13.00 -5.60
N GLU A 87 14.87 12.95 -6.62
CA GLU A 87 14.93 11.93 -7.67
C GLU A 87 16.31 11.85 -8.33
N THR A 88 16.90 13.01 -8.67
CA THR A 88 18.24 13.07 -9.27
C THR A 88 19.31 12.51 -8.33
N ILE A 89 19.25 12.86 -7.03
CA ILE A 89 20.17 12.33 -6.02
C ILE A 89 20.05 10.81 -5.92
N GLY A 90 18.83 10.26 -5.84
CA GLY A 90 18.68 8.81 -5.74
C GLY A 90 19.03 8.07 -7.01
N GLN A 91 18.84 8.64 -8.21
CA GLN A 91 19.37 8.00 -9.43
C GLN A 91 20.89 7.84 -9.37
N SER A 92 21.60 8.84 -8.84
CA SER A 92 23.05 8.78 -8.62
C SER A 92 23.42 7.72 -7.58
N LEU A 93 22.75 7.74 -6.42
CA LEU A 93 23.06 6.84 -5.31
C LEU A 93 22.61 5.40 -5.51
N LEU A 94 21.54 5.14 -6.27
CA LEU A 94 21.02 3.78 -6.48
C LEU A 94 21.66 3.09 -7.68
N THR A 95 22.60 3.74 -8.36
CA THR A 95 23.40 3.09 -9.40
C THR A 95 24.32 2.05 -8.74
N PRO A 96 24.30 0.77 -9.18
CA PRO A 96 25.13 -0.28 -8.60
C PRO A 96 26.61 0.07 -8.63
N LEU A 97 27.30 -0.11 -7.51
CA LEU A 97 28.75 0.09 -7.45
C LEU A 97 29.50 -1.11 -8.02
N GLN A 98 30.67 -0.83 -8.60
CA GLN A 98 31.61 -1.88 -8.96
C GLN A 98 32.13 -2.56 -7.68
N SER A 99 32.01 -3.87 -7.62
CA SER A 99 32.57 -4.67 -6.51
C SER A 99 34.07 -4.89 -6.72
N TRP A 100 34.86 -4.60 -5.68
CA TRP A 100 36.30 -4.81 -5.67
C TRP A 100 36.65 -6.07 -4.88
N SER A 101 37.66 -6.82 -5.30
CA SER A 101 38.14 -7.97 -4.54
C SER A 101 38.87 -7.51 -3.27
N LEU A 102 38.65 -8.20 -2.15
CA LEU A 102 39.31 -7.88 -0.88
C LEU A 102 40.74 -8.48 -0.83
N PRO A 103 41.80 -7.68 -0.66
CA PRO A 103 43.17 -8.18 -0.46
C PRO A 103 43.34 -8.95 0.85
N ASP A 104 44.42 -9.72 0.95
CA ASP A 104 44.75 -10.50 2.16
C ASP A 104 45.14 -9.62 3.36
N ASP A 105 45.76 -8.47 3.10
CA ASP A 105 46.22 -7.45 4.06
C ASP A 105 45.44 -6.14 3.91
N ALA A 106 44.11 -6.25 3.77
CA ALA A 106 43.23 -5.12 3.56
C ALA A 106 43.35 -4.06 4.69
N ASP A 107 43.71 -2.85 4.29
CA ASP A 107 43.64 -1.66 5.14
C ASP A 107 42.23 -1.03 5.10
N ALA A 108 42.05 0.07 5.82
CA ALA A 108 40.75 0.76 5.90
C ALA A 108 40.21 1.16 4.52
N GLU A 109 41.08 1.61 3.61
CA GLU A 109 40.69 2.03 2.26
C GLU A 109 40.26 0.83 1.42
N ALA A 110 41.01 -0.29 1.48
CA ALA A 110 40.63 -1.52 0.80
C ALA A 110 39.31 -2.11 1.33
N LEU A 111 39.06 -2.02 2.64
CA LEU A 111 37.79 -2.43 3.25
C LEU A 111 36.62 -1.56 2.77
N GLN A 112 36.79 -0.24 2.75
CA GLN A 112 35.79 0.68 2.22
C GLN A 112 35.53 0.45 0.73
N ALA A 113 36.56 0.20 -0.08
CA ALA A 113 36.41 -0.09 -1.50
C ALA A 113 35.65 -1.41 -1.75
N HIS A 114 35.91 -2.43 -0.92
CA HIS A 114 35.21 -3.71 -1.01
C HIS A 114 33.74 -3.60 -0.61
N ILE A 115 33.42 -2.90 0.49
CA ILE A 115 32.04 -2.69 0.96
C ILE A 115 31.30 -1.72 0.01
N GLY A 116 31.99 -0.67 -0.43
CA GLY A 116 31.49 0.48 -1.15
C GLY A 116 31.51 1.71 -0.25
N GLY A 117 32.40 2.67 -0.53
CA GLY A 117 32.57 3.88 0.30
C GLY A 117 31.28 4.67 0.49
N ARG A 118 30.41 4.71 -0.53
CA ARG A 118 29.05 5.26 -0.46
C ARG A 118 28.24 4.63 0.68
N TYR A 119 28.17 3.29 0.71
CA TYR A 119 27.41 2.56 1.72
C TYR A 119 27.95 2.79 3.14
N MET A 120 29.26 2.97 3.30
CA MET A 120 29.86 3.32 4.60
C MET A 120 29.43 4.73 5.07
N LEU A 121 29.35 5.70 4.16
CA LEU A 121 28.88 7.05 4.47
C LEU A 121 27.38 7.09 4.76
N GLU A 122 26.59 6.34 3.99
CA GLU A 122 25.14 6.17 4.20
C GLU A 122 24.84 5.48 5.53
N ALA A 123 25.57 4.42 5.88
CA ALA A 123 25.43 3.74 7.17
C ALA A 123 25.67 4.72 8.33
N ALA A 124 26.77 5.49 8.28
CA ALA A 124 27.06 6.51 9.29
C ALA A 124 25.95 7.57 9.36
N LEU A 125 25.45 8.04 8.22
CA LEU A 125 24.34 9.01 8.16
C LEU A 125 23.05 8.47 8.80
N PHE A 126 22.77 7.17 8.65
CA PHE A 126 21.61 6.49 9.20
C PHE A 126 21.82 5.89 10.59
N GLN A 127 22.95 6.17 11.23
CA GLN A 127 23.31 5.63 12.56
C GLN A 127 23.34 4.10 12.60
N VAL A 128 23.71 3.49 11.47
CA VAL A 128 24.03 2.07 11.37
C VAL A 128 25.53 1.95 11.55
N GLU A 129 25.98 1.15 12.51
CA GLU A 129 27.39 1.03 12.88
C GLU A 129 27.96 -0.32 12.39
N PRO A 130 28.72 -0.37 11.29
CA PRO A 130 29.47 -1.56 10.90
C PRO A 130 30.53 -1.91 11.93
N LEU A 131 30.57 -3.17 12.36
CA LEU A 131 31.51 -3.64 13.39
C LEU A 131 32.59 -4.54 12.80
N GLU A 132 32.20 -5.55 12.02
CA GLU A 132 33.10 -6.59 11.54
C GLU A 132 32.70 -7.03 10.14
N LEU A 133 33.67 -7.20 9.25
CA LEU A 133 33.50 -7.84 7.94
C LEU A 133 34.12 -9.24 7.99
N ARG A 134 33.35 -10.26 7.60
CA ARG A 134 33.85 -11.62 7.41
C ARG A 134 33.85 -11.96 5.92
N ALA A 135 34.99 -12.37 5.39
CA ALA A 135 35.11 -12.81 4.02
C ALA A 135 35.53 -14.29 3.95
N ASP A 136 34.77 -15.10 3.22
CA ASP A 136 35.07 -16.50 2.94
C ASP A 136 34.61 -16.91 1.54
N LEU A 137 35.49 -17.54 0.75
CA LEU A 137 35.19 -18.11 -0.57
C LEU A 137 34.39 -17.19 -1.52
N GLY A 138 34.61 -15.87 -1.45
CA GLY A 138 33.94 -14.87 -2.30
C GLY A 138 32.58 -14.40 -1.78
N LEU A 139 32.12 -14.89 -0.63
CA LEU A 139 30.99 -14.37 0.11
C LEU A 139 31.51 -13.49 1.25
N SER A 140 30.86 -12.34 1.42
CA SER A 140 31.16 -11.40 2.49
C SER A 140 29.93 -11.22 3.37
N GLU A 141 30.11 -11.35 4.68
CA GLU A 141 29.10 -11.07 5.69
C GLU A 141 29.55 -9.87 6.52
N ILE A 142 28.62 -9.00 6.88
CA ILE A 142 28.88 -7.82 7.68
C ILE A 142 28.08 -7.90 8.97
N THR A 143 28.77 -7.74 10.10
CA THR A 143 28.15 -7.55 11.41
C THR A 143 27.98 -6.05 11.63
N LEU A 144 26.76 -5.63 11.95
CA LEU A 144 26.40 -4.24 12.19
C LEU A 144 25.60 -4.10 13.47
N GLN A 145 25.59 -2.90 14.02
CA GLN A 145 24.76 -2.52 15.15
C GLN A 145 23.80 -1.39 14.74
N PHE A 146 22.53 -1.58 15.04
CA PHE A 146 21.48 -0.60 14.81
C PHE A 146 20.48 -0.67 15.96
N ASN A 147 20.12 0.47 16.55
CA ASN A 147 19.27 0.54 17.74
C ASN A 147 19.73 -0.40 18.87
N GLU A 148 21.05 -0.44 19.13
CA GLU A 148 21.68 -1.31 20.14
C GLU A 148 21.55 -2.82 19.89
N VAL A 149 20.98 -3.23 18.75
CA VAL A 149 20.86 -4.64 18.35
C VAL A 149 21.93 -4.96 17.32
N ARG A 150 22.58 -6.12 17.50
CA ARG A 150 23.56 -6.64 16.54
C ARG A 150 22.88 -7.52 15.50
N HIS A 151 23.19 -7.24 14.24
CA HIS A 151 22.71 -7.97 13.08
C HIS A 151 23.90 -8.50 12.28
N VAL A 152 23.70 -9.63 11.61
CA VAL A 152 24.65 -10.19 10.64
C VAL A 152 23.91 -10.33 9.32
N LEU A 153 24.43 -9.72 8.27
CA LEU A 153 23.84 -9.72 6.93
C LEU A 153 24.87 -10.15 5.90
N GLY A 154 24.42 -10.71 4.77
CA GLY A 154 25.26 -10.75 3.58
C GLY A 154 25.60 -9.32 3.13
N LEU A 155 26.77 -9.13 2.51
CA LEU A 155 27.21 -7.81 2.07
C LEU A 155 26.23 -7.20 1.05
N ASP A 156 25.67 -8.02 0.16
CA ASP A 156 24.67 -7.56 -0.80
C ASP A 156 23.34 -7.21 -0.11
N ASP A 157 22.88 -8.01 0.87
CA ASP A 157 21.69 -7.69 1.67
C ASP A 157 21.86 -6.36 2.44
N PHE A 158 23.05 -6.10 2.97
CA PHE A 158 23.37 -4.83 3.61
C PHE A 158 23.26 -3.64 2.65
N ARG A 159 23.74 -3.80 1.42
CA ARG A 159 23.62 -2.78 0.36
C ARG A 159 22.17 -2.55 -0.02
N ASP A 160 21.38 -3.62 -0.18
CA ASP A 160 19.96 -3.54 -0.50
C ASP A 160 19.16 -2.82 0.60
N VAL A 161 19.47 -3.09 1.88
CA VAL A 161 18.86 -2.41 3.03
C VAL A 161 19.18 -0.92 3.02
N LEU A 162 20.42 -0.54 2.72
CA LEU A 162 20.80 0.88 2.62
C LEU A 162 20.16 1.56 1.41
N ASP A 163 20.13 0.92 0.24
CA ASP A 163 19.45 1.42 -0.95
C ASP A 163 17.96 1.68 -0.65
N GLU A 164 17.30 0.77 0.08
CA GLU A 164 15.90 0.95 0.48
C GLU A 164 15.73 2.09 1.48
N ARG A 165 16.68 2.27 2.40
CA ARG A 165 16.69 3.41 3.30
C ARG A 165 16.86 4.73 2.55
N VAL A 166 17.74 4.78 1.55
CA VAL A 166 17.94 5.94 0.66
C VAL A 166 16.64 6.28 -0.07
N ARG A 167 15.95 5.29 -0.66
CA ARG A 167 14.63 5.47 -1.29
C ARG A 167 13.62 6.09 -0.33
N SER A 168 13.53 5.55 0.88
CA SER A 168 12.62 6.01 1.93
C SER A 168 12.87 7.47 2.33
N GLU A 169 14.13 7.83 2.58
CA GLU A 169 14.54 9.16 3.05
C GLU A 169 14.39 10.24 1.95
N LEU A 170 14.72 9.89 0.71
CA LEU A 170 14.54 10.81 -0.42
C LEU A 170 13.10 10.83 -0.94
N GLY A 171 12.24 9.94 -0.46
CA GLY A 171 10.89 9.78 -1.00
C GLY A 171 10.89 9.39 -2.47
N ILE A 172 11.86 8.59 -2.90
CA ILE A 172 11.99 8.09 -4.27
C ILE A 172 11.37 6.71 -4.33
N GLY A 173 10.49 6.47 -5.29
CA GLY A 173 9.58 5.33 -5.20
C GLY A 173 8.43 5.55 -4.23
N ARG A 174 8.45 6.65 -3.44
CA ARG A 174 7.21 7.41 -3.19
C ARG A 174 6.88 8.17 -4.47
N GLN A 175 6.42 7.43 -5.49
CA GLN A 175 5.37 8.02 -6.30
C GLN A 175 4.30 8.54 -5.32
N ASN A 176 3.52 9.51 -5.75
CA ASN A 176 2.25 9.85 -5.13
C ASN A 176 1.25 8.65 -5.10
N ASP A 177 1.71 7.40 -4.94
CA ASP A 177 0.89 6.20 -4.70
C ASP A 177 0.02 6.35 -3.45
N ASN A 178 0.41 7.25 -2.54
CA ASN A 178 -0.35 7.56 -1.34
C ASN A 178 -1.17 8.86 -1.41
N ALA A 179 -1.02 9.69 -2.45
CA ALA A 179 -1.87 10.87 -2.62
C ALA A 179 -3.19 10.40 -3.26
N ILE A 180 -4.27 10.48 -2.50
CA ILE A 180 -5.60 10.13 -2.98
C ILE A 180 -6.01 11.20 -4.00
N ASP A 181 -5.88 10.87 -5.28
CA ASP A 181 -6.37 11.73 -6.37
C ASP A 181 -7.82 11.38 -6.71
N LEU A 182 -8.75 12.08 -6.08
CA LEU A 182 -10.19 11.86 -6.28
C LEU A 182 -10.66 12.05 -7.73
N ALA A 183 -9.87 12.68 -8.62
CA ALA A 183 -10.21 12.80 -10.03
C ALA A 183 -10.17 11.45 -10.78
N ILE A 184 -9.45 10.45 -10.24
CA ILE A 184 -9.35 9.11 -10.84
C ILE A 184 -10.63 8.29 -10.62
N VAL A 185 -11.46 8.66 -9.63
CA VAL A 185 -12.70 7.92 -9.30
C VAL A 185 -13.65 7.84 -10.51
N ASP A 186 -13.80 8.93 -11.27
CA ASP A 186 -14.67 8.96 -12.46
C ASP A 186 -14.18 7.98 -13.55
N GLN A 187 -12.87 7.83 -13.70
CA GLN A 187 -12.27 6.88 -14.65
C GLN A 187 -12.46 5.43 -14.18
N ALA A 188 -12.39 5.21 -12.86
CA ALA A 188 -12.61 3.90 -12.26
C ALA A 188 -14.09 3.46 -12.30
N GLU A 189 -15.03 4.42 -12.21
CA GLU A 189 -16.46 4.17 -12.45
C GLU A 189 -16.69 3.72 -13.91
N ASP A 190 -16.12 4.44 -14.88
CA ASP A 190 -16.23 4.08 -16.29
C ASP A 190 -15.60 2.71 -16.58
N ALA A 191 -14.42 2.43 -16.02
CA ALA A 191 -13.77 1.14 -16.15
C ALA A 191 -14.63 0.00 -15.59
N ASN A 192 -15.25 0.16 -14.40
CA ASN A 192 -16.17 -0.83 -13.85
C ASN A 192 -17.41 -1.02 -14.72
N ALA A 193 -18.02 0.06 -15.21
CA ALA A 193 -19.21 -0.02 -16.05
C ALA A 193 -18.97 -0.82 -17.34
N HIS A 194 -17.73 -0.81 -17.84
CA HIS A 194 -17.30 -1.57 -19.02
C HIS A 194 -16.67 -2.94 -18.70
N GLY A 195 -16.65 -3.36 -17.44
CA GLY A 195 -16.07 -4.63 -17.01
C GLY A 195 -14.54 -4.70 -17.07
N ASN A 196 -13.86 -3.56 -17.11
CA ASN A 196 -12.40 -3.47 -17.11
C ASN A 196 -11.84 -3.53 -15.68
N TRP A 197 -12.12 -4.62 -14.96
CA TRP A 197 -11.81 -4.77 -13.53
C TRP A 197 -10.33 -4.56 -13.20
N GLY A 198 -9.41 -5.09 -14.03
CA GLY A 198 -7.97 -4.93 -13.82
C GLY A 198 -7.51 -3.47 -13.90
N ALA A 199 -8.16 -2.65 -14.72
CA ALA A 199 -7.87 -1.21 -14.80
C ALA A 199 -8.36 -0.48 -13.54
N THR A 200 -9.55 -0.81 -13.04
CA THR A 200 -10.04 -0.31 -11.75
C THR A 200 -9.07 -0.65 -10.61
N VAL A 201 -8.63 -1.90 -10.53
CA VAL A 201 -7.68 -2.35 -9.49
C VAL A 201 -6.37 -1.57 -9.60
N ALA A 202 -5.80 -1.45 -10.80
CA ALA A 202 -4.57 -0.69 -11.00
C ALA A 202 -4.69 0.79 -10.58
N MET A 203 -5.85 1.41 -10.78
CA MET A 203 -6.11 2.81 -10.43
C MET A 203 -6.31 3.03 -8.92
N LEU A 204 -7.07 2.15 -8.26
CA LEU A 204 -7.58 2.40 -6.91
C LEU A 204 -6.83 1.63 -5.81
N ASN A 205 -6.23 0.48 -6.13
CA ASN A 205 -5.50 -0.33 -5.16
C ASN A 205 -4.37 0.42 -4.42
N PRO A 206 -3.59 1.32 -5.08
CA PRO A 206 -2.55 2.09 -4.39
C PRO A 206 -3.08 2.89 -3.19
N TRP A 207 -4.34 3.34 -3.24
CA TRP A 207 -4.91 4.18 -2.18
C TRP A 207 -5.24 3.42 -0.90
N LEU A 208 -5.34 2.08 -0.92
CA LEU A 208 -5.81 1.30 0.23
C LEU A 208 -5.00 1.55 1.50
N THR A 209 -3.68 1.68 1.36
CA THR A 209 -2.79 1.94 2.50
C THR A 209 -3.05 3.32 3.11
N SER A 210 -3.16 4.36 2.28
CA SER A 210 -3.47 5.73 2.73
C SER A 210 -4.85 5.83 3.37
N ILE A 211 -5.85 5.22 2.74
CA ILE A 211 -7.24 5.19 3.22
C ILE A 211 -7.32 4.49 4.59
N SER A 212 -6.62 3.37 4.77
CA SER A 212 -6.55 2.68 6.06
C SER A 212 -5.81 3.52 7.12
N MET A 213 -4.72 4.18 6.73
CA MET A 213 -3.97 5.07 7.62
C MET A 213 -4.81 6.23 8.14
N LEU A 214 -5.56 6.91 7.28
CA LEU A 214 -6.43 8.04 7.63
C LEU A 214 -7.50 7.66 8.68
N LEU A 215 -8.09 6.47 8.58
CA LEU A 215 -9.02 5.98 9.61
C LEU A 215 -8.29 5.70 10.93
N ARG A 216 -7.10 5.10 10.87
CA ARG A 216 -6.35 4.70 12.06
C ARG A 216 -5.84 5.90 12.86
N THR A 217 -5.44 6.99 12.18
CA THR A 217 -4.94 8.20 12.83
C THR A 217 -6.05 9.18 13.24
N GLY A 218 -7.30 8.93 12.84
CA GLY A 218 -8.44 9.81 13.12
C GLY A 218 -8.52 11.03 12.19
N GLU A 219 -7.59 11.18 11.25
CA GLU A 219 -7.58 12.27 10.26
C GLU A 219 -8.81 12.25 9.34
N ALA A 220 -9.44 11.08 9.20
CA ALA A 220 -10.69 10.93 8.45
C ALA A 220 -11.82 11.85 8.98
N GLU A 221 -11.85 12.19 10.27
CA GLU A 221 -12.90 13.06 10.85
C GLU A 221 -12.83 14.51 10.36
N GLY A 222 -11.65 14.95 9.89
CA GLY A 222 -11.43 16.31 9.38
C GLY A 222 -11.80 16.49 7.90
N LEU A 223 -12.18 15.41 7.20
CA LEU A 223 -12.49 15.46 5.77
C LEU A 223 -13.92 15.95 5.52
N SER A 224 -14.12 16.59 4.36
CA SER A 224 -15.46 17.00 3.94
C SER A 224 -16.34 15.79 3.58
N GLU A 225 -17.65 15.97 3.65
CA GLU A 225 -18.64 14.92 3.30
C GLU A 225 -18.49 14.45 1.84
N ASP A 226 -18.10 15.35 0.93
CA ASP A 226 -17.85 15.03 -0.48
C ASP A 226 -16.64 14.10 -0.64
N VAL A 227 -15.52 14.42 0.02
CA VAL A 227 -14.30 13.59 0.01
C VAL A 227 -14.59 12.20 0.61
N HIS A 228 -15.29 12.16 1.75
CA HIS A 228 -15.77 10.92 2.36
C HIS A 228 -16.62 10.10 1.38
N GLY A 229 -17.56 10.78 0.71
CA GLY A 229 -18.45 10.18 -0.27
C GLY A 229 -17.69 9.56 -1.44
N ARG A 230 -16.67 10.24 -1.99
CA ARG A 230 -15.87 9.72 -3.11
C ARG A 230 -14.94 8.59 -2.69
N LEU A 231 -14.40 8.63 -1.48
CA LEU A 231 -13.62 7.52 -0.92
C LEU A 231 -14.45 6.27 -0.65
N SER A 232 -15.68 6.44 -0.16
CA SER A 232 -16.62 5.33 -0.01
C SER A 232 -16.95 4.70 -1.37
N VAL A 233 -17.12 5.50 -2.42
CA VAL A 233 -17.40 5.03 -3.78
C VAL A 233 -16.19 4.29 -4.36
N SER A 234 -14.96 4.81 -4.19
CA SER A 234 -13.77 4.12 -4.69
C SER A 234 -13.55 2.75 -4.04
N LEU A 235 -13.83 2.62 -2.74
CA LEU A 235 -13.77 1.33 -2.05
C LEU A 235 -14.83 0.34 -2.54
N ASP A 236 -16.05 0.81 -2.85
CA ASP A 236 -17.10 -0.01 -3.44
C ASP A 236 -16.71 -0.54 -4.84
N LEU A 237 -16.20 0.36 -5.68
CA LEU A 237 -15.70 0.04 -7.03
C LEU A 237 -14.55 -0.96 -6.99
N LEU A 238 -13.57 -0.75 -6.11
CA LEU A 238 -12.41 -1.63 -5.98
C LEU A 238 -12.81 -3.00 -5.44
N GLY A 239 -13.67 -3.06 -4.42
CA GLY A 239 -14.20 -4.30 -3.88
C GLY A 239 -15.00 -5.09 -4.92
N THR A 240 -15.82 -4.40 -5.72
CA THR A 240 -16.56 -5.01 -6.83
C THR A 240 -15.64 -5.55 -7.93
N ALA A 241 -14.58 -4.82 -8.28
CA ALA A 241 -13.60 -5.29 -9.26
C ALA A 241 -12.88 -6.56 -8.78
N TYR A 242 -12.41 -6.59 -7.53
CA TYR A 242 -11.81 -7.80 -6.94
C TYR A 242 -12.78 -8.99 -6.96
N ALA A 243 -14.05 -8.76 -6.61
CA ALA A 243 -15.05 -9.82 -6.60
C ALA A 243 -15.28 -10.41 -8.02
N ASN A 244 -15.35 -9.56 -9.04
CA ASN A 244 -15.52 -9.99 -10.43
C ASN A 244 -14.26 -10.67 -11.01
N MET A 245 -13.09 -10.39 -10.47
CA MET A 245 -11.84 -11.10 -10.80
C MET A 245 -11.70 -12.44 -10.06
N GLY A 246 -12.61 -12.76 -9.15
CA GLY A 246 -12.57 -13.99 -8.33
C GLY A 246 -11.67 -13.88 -7.10
N GLU A 247 -11.12 -12.70 -6.82
CA GLU A 247 -10.29 -12.42 -5.63
C GLU A 247 -11.19 -12.09 -4.43
N LEU A 248 -11.98 -13.07 -4.00
CA LEU A 248 -13.06 -12.85 -3.05
C LEU A 248 -12.58 -12.43 -1.65
N ASP A 249 -11.40 -12.88 -1.20
CA ASP A 249 -10.87 -12.46 0.10
C ASP A 249 -10.42 -10.99 0.08
N ALA A 250 -9.73 -10.55 -0.99
CA ALA A 250 -9.37 -9.15 -1.18
C ALA A 250 -10.61 -8.25 -1.29
N ALA A 251 -11.63 -8.69 -2.03
CA ALA A 251 -12.92 -8.00 -2.10
C ALA A 251 -13.56 -7.81 -0.72
N ASN A 252 -13.57 -8.87 0.09
CA ASN A 252 -14.13 -8.81 1.45
C ASN A 252 -13.38 -7.82 2.35
N GLU A 253 -12.04 -7.77 2.26
CA GLU A 253 -11.23 -6.82 3.05
C GLU A 253 -11.51 -5.37 2.66
N VAL A 254 -11.48 -5.07 1.36
CA VAL A 254 -11.73 -3.72 0.83
C VAL A 254 -13.14 -3.25 1.16
N LEU A 255 -14.16 -4.09 0.99
CA LEU A 255 -15.54 -3.71 1.26
C LEU A 255 -15.82 -3.50 2.76
N ARG A 256 -15.16 -4.25 3.65
CA ARG A 256 -15.21 -3.98 5.10
C ARG A 256 -14.60 -2.63 5.45
N LEU A 257 -13.49 -2.27 4.82
CA LEU A 257 -12.89 -0.95 4.96
C LEU A 257 -13.85 0.13 4.44
N GLY A 258 -14.50 -0.11 3.29
CA GLY A 258 -15.57 0.76 2.75
C GLY A 258 -16.69 1.00 3.74
N ILE A 259 -17.17 -0.04 4.44
CA ILE A 259 -18.21 0.09 5.47
C ILE A 259 -17.74 0.92 6.65
N GLN A 260 -16.48 0.76 7.09
CA GLN A 260 -15.90 1.58 8.16
C GLN A 260 -15.87 3.07 7.77
N TRP A 261 -15.54 3.36 6.51
CA TRP A 261 -15.55 4.71 5.95
C TRP A 261 -16.95 5.30 5.81
N ALA A 262 -17.90 4.53 5.28
CA ALA A 262 -19.26 5.00 5.06
C ALA A 262 -20.01 5.32 6.37
N GLY A 263 -19.58 4.73 7.50
CA GLY A 263 -20.20 4.96 8.81
C GLY A 263 -21.71 4.65 8.79
N GLU A 264 -22.51 5.61 9.25
CA GLU A 264 -23.99 5.53 9.21
C GLU A 264 -24.62 6.23 7.99
N SER A 265 -23.81 6.66 7.01
CA SER A 265 -24.34 7.34 5.83
C SER A 265 -25.26 6.43 5.00
N GLY A 266 -26.21 7.02 4.28
CA GLY A 266 -27.13 6.29 3.41
C GLY A 266 -26.44 5.48 2.30
N LYS A 267 -25.15 5.76 2.01
CA LYS A 267 -24.34 5.02 1.02
C LYS A 267 -23.86 3.65 1.53
N ALA A 268 -23.94 3.40 2.84
CA ALA A 268 -23.53 2.11 3.41
C ALA A 268 -24.37 0.93 2.88
N GLY A 269 -25.62 1.16 2.44
CA GLY A 269 -26.49 0.12 1.88
C GLY A 269 -25.86 -0.62 0.69
N GLY A 270 -25.27 0.12 -0.26
CA GLY A 270 -24.60 -0.45 -1.44
C GLY A 270 -23.39 -1.31 -1.05
N LEU A 271 -22.52 -0.81 -0.17
CA LEU A 271 -21.36 -1.53 0.34
C LEU A 271 -21.74 -2.82 1.09
N PHE A 272 -22.79 -2.80 1.91
CA PHE A 272 -23.30 -4.01 2.57
C PHE A 272 -23.84 -5.04 1.56
N LEU A 273 -24.48 -4.58 0.48
CA LEU A 273 -24.95 -5.45 -0.60
C LEU A 273 -23.77 -6.10 -1.33
N ALA A 274 -22.76 -5.31 -1.72
CA ALA A 274 -21.55 -5.80 -2.37
C ALA A 274 -20.80 -6.82 -1.50
N LEU A 275 -20.62 -6.52 -0.20
CA LEU A 275 -19.95 -7.44 0.72
C LEU A 275 -20.78 -8.73 0.95
N GLY A 276 -22.10 -8.60 1.02
CA GLY A 276 -23.02 -9.73 1.10
C GLY A 276 -22.93 -10.65 -0.12
N ARG A 277 -22.83 -10.07 -1.32
CA ARG A 277 -22.61 -10.80 -2.58
C ARG A 277 -21.28 -11.53 -2.59
N ALA A 278 -20.18 -10.85 -2.25
CA ALA A 278 -18.85 -11.46 -2.17
C ALA A 278 -18.80 -12.61 -1.13
N SER A 279 -19.46 -12.43 0.01
CA SER A 279 -19.58 -13.45 1.06
C SER A 279 -20.40 -14.65 0.60
N ALA A 280 -21.52 -14.44 -0.11
CA ALA A 280 -22.32 -15.53 -0.68
C ALA A 280 -21.54 -16.33 -1.73
N ALA A 281 -20.80 -15.65 -2.61
CA ALA A 281 -19.93 -16.27 -3.60
C ALA A 281 -18.77 -17.06 -2.95
N SER A 282 -18.33 -16.65 -1.76
CA SER A 282 -17.32 -17.36 -0.95
C SER A 282 -17.90 -18.50 -0.10
N GLU A 283 -19.17 -18.88 -0.29
CA GLU A 283 -19.91 -19.85 0.53
C GLU A 283 -20.00 -19.50 2.03
N LYS A 284 -19.69 -18.25 2.41
CA LYS A 284 -19.80 -17.71 3.77
C LYS A 284 -21.25 -17.30 4.07
N HIS A 285 -22.20 -18.20 3.84
CA HIS A 285 -23.65 -17.93 3.83
C HIS A 285 -24.19 -17.35 5.15
N GLY A 286 -23.62 -17.74 6.31
CA GLY A 286 -24.04 -17.20 7.61
C GLY A 286 -23.77 -15.69 7.73
N GLU A 287 -22.61 -15.24 7.22
CA GLU A 287 -22.24 -13.83 7.20
C GLU A 287 -23.05 -13.07 6.14
N ALA A 288 -23.18 -13.65 4.93
CA ALA A 288 -23.96 -13.07 3.85
C ALA A 288 -25.39 -12.72 4.26
N ILE A 289 -26.09 -13.59 5.01
CA ILE A 289 -27.44 -13.32 5.51
C ILE A 289 -27.50 -12.04 6.35
N GLY A 290 -26.54 -11.86 7.27
CA GLY A 290 -26.50 -10.69 8.15
C GLY A 290 -26.26 -9.40 7.37
N LEU A 291 -25.32 -9.45 6.42
CA LEU A 291 -24.96 -8.33 5.55
C LEU A 291 -26.10 -7.91 4.63
N LEU A 292 -26.73 -8.86 3.93
CA LEU A 292 -27.83 -8.58 2.99
C LEU A 292 -29.06 -8.00 3.71
N ARG A 293 -29.39 -8.51 4.90
CA ARG A 293 -30.46 -7.92 5.74
C ARG A 293 -30.11 -6.51 6.22
N ARG A 294 -28.83 -6.23 6.48
CA ARG A 294 -28.38 -4.88 6.83
C ARG A 294 -28.46 -3.95 5.61
N ALA A 295 -28.08 -4.42 4.43
CA ALA A 295 -28.19 -3.68 3.17
C ALA A 295 -29.63 -3.22 2.92
N ILE A 296 -30.61 -4.13 2.98
CA ILE A 296 -32.04 -3.81 2.79
C ILE A 296 -32.51 -2.77 3.81
N ARG A 297 -32.16 -2.93 5.09
CA ARG A 297 -32.53 -1.96 6.15
C ARG A 297 -31.93 -0.57 5.93
N LEU A 298 -30.82 -0.48 5.20
CA LEU A 298 -30.17 0.79 4.85
C LEU A 298 -30.62 1.33 3.48
N GLY A 299 -31.61 0.70 2.84
CA GLY A 299 -32.22 1.17 1.60
C GLY A 299 -31.59 0.61 0.32
N ALA A 300 -30.79 -0.46 0.40
CA ALA A 300 -30.38 -1.17 -0.80
C ALA A 300 -31.59 -1.80 -1.50
N GLU A 301 -31.57 -1.83 -2.83
CA GLU A 301 -32.64 -2.37 -3.66
C GLU A 301 -32.94 -3.84 -3.34
N GLU A 302 -34.16 -4.11 -2.86
CA GLU A 302 -34.57 -5.47 -2.46
C GLU A 302 -34.48 -6.47 -3.62
N ARG A 303 -34.76 -6.02 -4.85
CA ARG A 303 -34.66 -6.87 -6.06
C ARG A 303 -33.26 -7.47 -6.26
N ASP A 304 -32.21 -6.78 -5.80
CA ASP A 304 -30.83 -7.19 -5.97
C ASP A 304 -30.34 -8.02 -4.76
N ALA A 305 -30.85 -7.73 -3.56
CA ALA A 305 -30.43 -8.39 -2.32
C ALA A 305 -31.17 -9.71 -2.05
N LEU A 306 -32.47 -9.78 -2.37
CA LEU A 306 -33.31 -10.93 -2.03
C LEU A 306 -32.92 -12.25 -2.72
N PRO A 307 -32.49 -12.28 -4.00
CA PRO A 307 -31.98 -13.50 -4.62
C PRO A 307 -30.80 -14.11 -3.86
N LEU A 308 -29.82 -13.28 -3.50
CA LEU A 308 -28.63 -13.69 -2.75
C LEU A 308 -28.99 -14.13 -1.32
N LEU A 309 -29.98 -13.48 -0.72
CA LEU A 309 -30.48 -13.82 0.61
C LEU A 309 -31.20 -15.17 0.56
N ALA A 310 -32.03 -15.42 -0.46
CA ALA A 310 -32.70 -16.70 -0.66
C ALA A 310 -31.69 -17.84 -0.84
N GLN A 311 -30.69 -17.65 -1.69
CA GLN A 311 -29.60 -18.61 -1.88
C GLN A 311 -28.91 -18.94 -0.55
N SER A 312 -28.50 -17.92 0.21
CA SER A 312 -27.78 -18.11 1.46
C SER A 312 -28.64 -18.74 2.57
N LEU A 313 -29.94 -18.40 2.63
CA LEU A 313 -30.89 -19.03 3.55
C LEU A 313 -31.14 -20.50 3.19
N GLY A 314 -31.27 -20.80 1.90
CA GLY A 314 -31.46 -22.16 1.38
C GLY A 314 -30.27 -23.07 1.69
N ALA A 315 -29.04 -22.56 1.52
CA ALA A 315 -27.80 -23.25 1.89
C ALA A 315 -27.66 -23.49 3.41
N ARG A 316 -28.44 -22.76 4.23
CA ARG A 316 -28.48 -22.87 5.69
C ARG A 316 -29.72 -23.60 6.20
N ASP A 317 -30.43 -24.31 5.33
CA ASP A 317 -31.65 -25.06 5.61
C ASP A 317 -32.83 -24.22 6.13
N GLN A 318 -32.81 -22.91 5.90
CA GLN A 318 -33.93 -22.01 6.22
C GLN A 318 -34.91 -21.92 5.03
N VAL A 319 -35.40 -23.10 4.61
CA VAL A 319 -36.07 -23.31 3.32
C VAL A 319 -37.32 -22.44 3.11
N LEU A 320 -38.17 -22.30 4.13
CA LEU A 320 -39.36 -21.46 4.04
C LEU A 320 -39.01 -19.97 3.85
N ALA A 321 -38.04 -19.47 4.63
CA ALA A 321 -37.60 -18.09 4.54
C ALA A 321 -36.93 -17.80 3.18
N ALA A 322 -36.15 -18.76 2.68
CA ALA A 322 -35.55 -18.69 1.36
C ALA A 322 -36.62 -18.60 0.26
N MET A 323 -37.65 -19.45 0.32
CA MET A 323 -38.74 -19.45 -0.66
C MET A 323 -39.52 -18.13 -0.66
N VAL A 324 -39.83 -17.58 0.52
CA VAL A 324 -40.49 -16.27 0.63
C VAL A 324 -39.64 -15.16 0.03
N CYS A 325 -38.31 -15.18 0.25
CA CYS A 325 -37.40 -14.21 -0.38
C CYS A 325 -37.39 -14.36 -1.91
N SER A 326 -37.36 -15.59 -2.43
CA SER A 326 -37.39 -15.84 -3.88
C SER A 326 -38.68 -15.35 -4.55
N GLU A 327 -39.84 -15.61 -3.94
CA GLU A 327 -41.12 -15.10 -4.44
C GLU A 327 -41.16 -13.57 -4.44
N ARG A 328 -40.73 -12.96 -3.34
CA ARG A 328 -40.68 -11.51 -3.25
C ARG A 328 -39.73 -10.88 -4.27
N ALA A 329 -38.56 -11.49 -4.49
CA ALA A 329 -37.63 -11.05 -5.52
C ALA A 329 -38.28 -11.12 -6.92
N ARG A 330 -39.02 -12.20 -7.20
CA ARG A 330 -39.76 -12.38 -8.46
C ARG A 330 -40.85 -11.33 -8.65
N GLU A 331 -41.62 -11.00 -7.62
CA GLU A 331 -42.62 -9.91 -7.64
C GLU A 331 -42.00 -8.54 -7.95
N LEU A 332 -40.76 -8.32 -7.48
CA LEU A 332 -40.00 -7.11 -7.71
C LEU A 332 -39.26 -7.09 -9.06
N GLY A 333 -39.40 -8.15 -9.87
CA GLY A 333 -38.79 -8.25 -11.20
C GLY A 333 -37.29 -8.56 -11.20
N ALA A 334 -36.78 -9.25 -10.17
CA ALA A 334 -35.41 -9.76 -10.17
C ALA A 334 -35.17 -10.76 -11.31
N ASP A 335 -33.92 -10.89 -11.77
CA ASP A 335 -33.58 -11.84 -12.83
C ASP A 335 -33.89 -13.28 -12.41
N VAL A 336 -34.81 -13.88 -13.17
CA VAL A 336 -35.37 -15.20 -12.89
C VAL A 336 -34.33 -16.29 -13.19
N ALA A 337 -33.45 -16.08 -14.17
CA ALA A 337 -32.52 -17.10 -14.64
C ALA A 337 -31.51 -17.54 -13.56
N GLU A 338 -31.00 -16.61 -12.77
CA GLU A 338 -30.06 -16.91 -11.67
C GLU A 338 -30.75 -17.59 -10.48
N SER A 339 -32.07 -17.42 -10.33
CA SER A 339 -32.83 -17.89 -9.17
C SER A 339 -33.60 -19.19 -9.41
N GLU A 340 -33.77 -19.62 -10.67
CA GLU A 340 -34.56 -20.80 -11.03
C GLU A 340 -34.08 -22.08 -10.35
N ALA A 341 -32.77 -22.33 -10.34
CA ALA A 341 -32.20 -23.51 -9.71
C ALA A 341 -32.44 -23.53 -8.19
N VAL A 342 -32.32 -22.37 -7.55
CA VAL A 342 -32.58 -22.20 -6.11
C VAL A 342 -34.06 -22.45 -5.83
N VAL A 343 -34.97 -21.85 -6.61
CA VAL A 343 -36.42 -22.03 -6.42
C VAL A 343 -36.82 -23.49 -6.61
N ALA A 344 -36.31 -24.17 -7.64
CA ALA A 344 -36.59 -25.58 -7.89
C ALA A 344 -36.15 -26.48 -6.73
N ASP A 345 -34.93 -26.26 -6.18
CA ASP A 345 -34.45 -26.96 -4.98
C ASP A 345 -35.37 -26.71 -3.78
N LEU A 346 -35.68 -25.45 -3.49
CA LEU A 346 -36.52 -25.08 -2.37
C LEU A 346 -37.94 -25.67 -2.50
N GLN A 347 -38.51 -25.69 -3.71
CA GLN A 347 -39.81 -26.30 -3.99
C GLN A 347 -39.78 -27.81 -3.74
N ALA A 348 -38.75 -28.50 -4.22
CA ALA A 348 -38.58 -29.94 -3.99
C ALA A 348 -38.46 -30.27 -2.49
N ARG A 349 -37.74 -29.44 -1.73
CA ARG A 349 -37.53 -29.61 -0.28
C ARG A 349 -38.78 -29.31 0.55
N LEU A 350 -39.59 -28.31 0.16
CA LEU A 350 -40.84 -27.99 0.86
C LEU A 350 -41.99 -28.94 0.48
N GLY A 351 -42.01 -29.42 -0.77
CA GLY A 351 -43.09 -30.25 -1.30
C GLY A 351 -44.48 -29.64 -1.05
N GLU A 352 -45.40 -30.46 -0.56
CA GLU A 352 -46.79 -30.08 -0.25
C GLU A 352 -46.93 -29.01 0.84
N ALA A 353 -45.89 -28.74 1.64
CA ALA A 353 -45.95 -27.69 2.65
C ALA A 353 -46.06 -26.30 2.01
N TRP A 354 -45.46 -26.09 0.84
CA TRP A 354 -45.45 -24.79 0.18
C TRP A 354 -46.82 -24.36 -0.36
N PRO A 355 -47.52 -25.17 -1.18
CA PRO A 355 -48.88 -24.83 -1.62
C PRO A 355 -49.87 -24.61 -0.46
N ARG A 356 -49.73 -25.38 0.62
CA ARG A 356 -50.56 -25.20 1.84
C ARG A 356 -50.29 -23.86 2.52
N PHE A 357 -49.03 -23.45 2.62
CA PHE A 357 -48.67 -22.15 3.16
C PHE A 357 -49.19 -21.01 2.28
N GLN A 358 -49.07 -21.10 0.96
CA GLN A 358 -49.61 -20.11 0.03
C GLN A 358 -51.14 -20.00 0.14
N ALA A 359 -51.85 -21.13 0.25
CA ALA A 359 -53.30 -21.13 0.46
C ALA A 359 -53.70 -20.47 1.78
N TRP A 360 -52.93 -20.69 2.85
CA TRP A 360 -53.15 -20.03 4.15
C TRP A 360 -52.94 -18.52 4.07
N MET A 361 -51.88 -18.05 3.41
CA MET A 361 -51.60 -16.62 3.20
C MET A 361 -52.65 -15.91 2.31
N SER A 362 -53.34 -16.66 1.44
CA SER A 362 -54.33 -16.10 0.50
C SER A 362 -55.77 -16.14 1.01
N ALA A 363 -56.01 -16.78 2.17
CA ALA A 363 -57.34 -16.83 2.77
C ALA A 363 -57.67 -15.45 3.37
N PRO A 364 -58.81 -14.83 3.03
CA PRO A 364 -59.25 -13.61 3.69
C PRO A 364 -59.53 -13.91 5.17
N GLU A 365 -59.07 -13.03 6.07
CA GLU A 365 -59.36 -13.09 7.52
C GLU A 365 -60.87 -13.15 7.83
#